data_AF-A0A9P7L1A1-F1
#
_entry.id   AF-A0A9P7L1A1-F1
#
_cell.length_a   1.000
_cell.length_b   1.000
_cell.length_c   1.000
_cell.angle_alpha   90.00
_cell.angle_beta   90.00
_cell.angle_gamma   90.00
#
_symmetry.space_group_name_H-M   'P 1'
#
loop_
_entity.id
_entity.type
_entity.pdbx_description
1 polymer ?
#
loop_
_entity_poly.entity_id
_entity_poly.type
_entity_poly.pdbx_seq_one_letter_code
_entity_poly.pdbx_strand_id
1 'polypeptide(L)'
;MQPITQTLFPLISVKRTWFQPPEHSKRESFPSVKLLKLAVETMELSSLYQTASATFGSWPVAYKLLCAVLVIFAFSKAFSGAERKGSLSRYGGSLFGLTSGHQIFVDLPGVERLLAQSHHTFNSDPAQYSLCTLVFGSTDTPELRAKFDTSLKDLVPPLERTFLNDAASTANVEKSRVAERGASLVTFSSNPKDMARWELSAGIKVLQSETYDSRGKVEANLQSLTRDFGACMSVPLIYGQDILDRNPRLLDDFWTFDNDLFPLLMVGVPKWAPFRMMQDGLKARARIIDSLEAVYRRVDQYEKGEPVDFGADMSDVSMMLRERNKIYNRDGWTFPERAAADLGTFWGLNANAQPVLFWFLLYVYSTPGLLKRIRDEISPYVTLSDGDKPQIKSMDFPSLFRKCQLFKACIFETYRLVNEPTSIRYVTQPVSLNDGNHKHELQEGTYISVPLALKNKNPSI
;
A
#
# COMPACT_ATOMS: atom_id res chain seq x y z
N MET A 1 -25.84 -9.46 -52.93
CA MET A 1 -27.02 -8.63 -53.23
C MET A 1 -27.35 -7.79 -52.01
N GLN A 2 -27.04 -6.50 -52.08
CA GLN A 2 -27.73 -5.40 -51.38
C GLN A 2 -28.90 -4.94 -52.29
N PRO A 3 -29.70 -3.90 -51.95
CA PRO A 3 -29.99 -3.29 -50.64
C PRO A 3 -31.51 -3.06 -50.40
N ILE A 4 -31.89 -2.58 -49.20
CA ILE A 4 -32.86 -1.47 -49.09
C ILE A 4 -32.25 -0.42 -48.14
N THR A 5 -32.43 0.85 -48.49
CA THR A 5 -31.73 2.02 -47.94
C THR A 5 -32.71 3.12 -47.53
N GLN A 6 -32.30 3.93 -46.53
CA GLN A 6 -32.72 5.34 -46.32
C GLN A 6 -34.20 5.58 -45.93
N THR A 7 -34.64 6.68 -45.29
CA THR A 7 -34.07 7.95 -44.73
C THR A 7 -34.95 8.33 -43.49
N LEU A 8 -34.78 9.37 -42.65
CA LEU A 8 -33.88 10.55 -42.54
C LEU A 8 -33.79 10.99 -41.05
N PHE A 9 -32.85 11.88 -40.71
CA PHE A 9 -32.90 12.74 -39.51
C PHE A 9 -33.83 13.96 -39.72
N PRO A 10 -34.11 14.74 -38.67
CA PRO A 10 -33.69 16.14 -38.76
C PRO A 10 -32.85 16.63 -37.57
N LEU A 11 -32.03 17.64 -37.85
CA LEU A 11 -31.20 18.34 -36.86
C LEU A 11 -32.03 19.19 -35.90
N ILE A 12 -31.60 19.28 -34.64
CA ILE A 12 -31.74 20.51 -33.84
C ILE A 12 -30.36 20.95 -33.38
N SER A 13 -30.02 22.19 -33.72
CA SER A 13 -28.80 22.90 -33.33
C SER A 13 -29.05 23.71 -32.06
N VAL A 14 -28.20 23.57 -31.06
CA VAL A 14 -28.06 24.58 -29.99
C VAL A 14 -26.59 24.96 -29.87
N LYS A 15 -26.36 26.27 -29.78
CA LYS A 15 -25.08 26.95 -30.03
C LYS A 15 -24.05 26.72 -28.93
N ARG A 16 -22.77 26.74 -29.32
CA ARG A 16 -21.68 27.21 -28.44
C ARG A 16 -22.01 28.62 -27.94
N THR A 17 -21.86 28.88 -26.64
CA THR A 17 -20.91 29.86 -26.05
C THR A 17 -21.21 30.10 -24.56
N TRP A 18 -20.19 30.57 -23.82
CA TRP A 18 -20.25 31.09 -22.45
C TRP A 18 -20.50 30.10 -21.30
N PHE A 19 -19.42 29.41 -20.90
CA PHE A 19 -18.74 29.78 -19.65
C PHE A 19 -17.23 29.68 -19.86
N GLN A 20 -16.51 30.80 -19.67
CA GLN A 20 -15.05 30.78 -19.60
C GLN A 20 -14.61 30.21 -18.24
N PRO A 21 -13.43 29.59 -18.14
CA PRO A 21 -12.85 29.26 -16.84
C PRO A 21 -12.58 30.56 -16.07
N PRO A 22 -12.82 30.63 -14.75
CA PRO A 22 -12.38 31.76 -13.95
C PRO A 22 -10.85 31.85 -14.00
N GLU A 23 -10.31 33.03 -14.30
CA GLU A 23 -8.90 33.34 -14.11
C GLU A 23 -8.58 33.43 -12.60
N HIS A 24 -8.44 32.27 -11.95
CA HIS A 24 -7.59 32.10 -10.76
C HIS A 24 -7.26 30.62 -10.58
N SER A 25 -5.97 30.29 -10.57
CA SER A 25 -5.44 28.93 -10.52
C SER A 25 -5.70 28.24 -9.18
N LYS A 26 -6.85 27.60 -9.03
CA LYS A 26 -7.03 26.56 -8.01
C LYS A 26 -6.47 25.24 -8.54
N ARG A 27 -5.37 24.78 -7.94
CA ARG A 27 -4.76 23.47 -8.24
C ARG A 27 -5.79 22.38 -7.97
N GLU A 28 -6.25 21.70 -9.01
CA GLU A 28 -6.97 20.43 -8.87
C GLU A 28 -6.02 19.40 -8.27
N SER A 29 -6.37 18.85 -7.10
CA SER A 29 -5.59 17.78 -6.46
C SER A 29 -5.81 16.46 -7.20
N PHE A 30 -4.72 15.73 -7.46
CA PHE A 30 -4.74 14.58 -8.35
C PHE A 30 -5.62 13.43 -7.80
N PRO A 31 -6.34 12.68 -8.66
CA PRO A 31 -7.08 11.48 -8.24
C PRO A 31 -6.17 10.38 -7.64
N SER A 32 -4.92 10.28 -8.10
CA SER A 32 -3.92 9.37 -7.54
C SER A 32 -3.56 9.71 -6.10
N VAL A 33 -3.49 10.99 -5.75
CA VAL A 33 -3.28 11.45 -4.37
C VAL A 33 -4.45 11.03 -3.47
N LYS A 34 -5.69 11.11 -3.95
CA LYS A 34 -6.86 10.61 -3.19
C LYS A 34 -6.83 9.08 -3.02
N LEU A 35 -6.40 8.33 -4.03
CA LEU A 35 -6.25 6.87 -3.94
C LEU A 35 -5.09 6.44 -3.04
N LEU A 36 -3.97 7.17 -3.04
CA LEU A 36 -2.85 6.92 -2.13
C LEU A 36 -3.19 7.33 -0.70
N LYS A 37 -3.91 8.46 -0.52
CA LYS A 37 -4.48 8.86 0.77
C LYS A 37 -5.46 7.82 1.28
N LEU A 38 -6.35 7.30 0.43
CA LEU A 38 -7.19 6.14 0.76
C LEU A 38 -6.31 4.95 1.18
N ALA A 39 -5.32 4.55 0.37
CA ALA A 39 -4.47 3.40 0.70
C ALA A 39 -3.70 3.56 2.03
N VAL A 40 -3.32 4.77 2.42
CA VAL A 40 -2.74 5.08 3.74
C VAL A 40 -3.80 5.10 4.86
N GLU A 41 -5.06 5.40 4.53
CA GLU A 41 -6.21 5.47 5.44
C GLU A 41 -7.10 4.19 5.48
N THR A 42 -6.79 3.15 4.70
CA THR A 42 -7.64 1.94 4.51
C THR A 42 -6.91 0.61 4.74
N MET A 43 -6.03 0.54 5.75
CA MET A 43 -5.26 -0.67 6.05
C MET A 43 -5.30 -1.04 7.51
N GLU A 44 -6.47 -1.45 8.01
CA GLU A 44 -6.65 -1.81 9.41
C GLU A 44 -7.61 -3.00 9.55
N LEU A 45 -7.36 -3.88 10.53
CA LEU A 45 -8.24 -4.92 11.08
C LEU A 45 -7.74 -5.21 12.50
N SER A 46 -8.54 -4.97 13.55
CA SER A 46 -8.16 -5.33 14.93
C SER A 46 -9.30 -5.68 15.89
N SER A 47 -10.53 -5.19 15.67
CA SER A 47 -11.58 -5.23 16.71
C SER A 47 -12.19 -6.62 16.95
N LEU A 48 -12.19 -7.50 15.95
CA LEU A 48 -12.58 -8.92 16.09
C LEU A 48 -11.80 -9.62 17.21
N TYR A 49 -10.58 -9.15 17.50
CA TYR A 49 -9.73 -9.70 18.56
C TYR A 49 -9.90 -9.00 19.92
N GLN A 50 -10.28 -7.72 20.00
CA GLN A 50 -10.45 -7.05 21.30
C GLN A 50 -11.72 -7.52 22.03
N THR A 51 -12.85 -7.63 21.33
CA THR A 51 -14.06 -8.22 21.93
C THR A 51 -13.91 -9.74 22.15
N ALA A 52 -13.13 -10.43 21.33
CA ALA A 52 -12.81 -11.84 21.56
C ALA A 52 -11.88 -12.04 22.77
N SER A 53 -10.78 -11.30 22.91
CA SER A 53 -9.79 -11.49 23.98
C SER A 53 -10.43 -11.51 25.38
N ALA A 54 -11.37 -10.58 25.63
CA ALA A 54 -12.10 -10.48 26.88
C ALA A 54 -13.07 -11.66 27.17
N THR A 55 -13.58 -12.35 26.15
CA THR A 55 -14.53 -13.48 26.31
C THR A 55 -13.89 -14.85 26.07
N PHE A 56 -12.81 -14.92 25.29
CA PHE A 56 -12.15 -16.15 24.86
C PHE A 56 -11.00 -16.56 25.79
N GLY A 57 -10.55 -15.71 26.72
CA GLY A 57 -9.51 -16.04 27.69
C GLY A 57 -9.74 -17.40 28.38
N SER A 58 -11.00 -17.68 28.74
CA SER A 58 -11.44 -18.90 29.43
C SER A 58 -11.69 -20.14 28.54
N TRP A 59 -11.58 -20.04 27.20
CA TRP A 59 -11.99 -21.14 26.30
C TRP A 59 -10.83 -22.12 25.95
N PRO A 60 -11.11 -23.43 25.79
CA PRO A 60 -10.13 -24.43 25.37
C PRO A 60 -9.50 -24.12 24.00
N VAL A 61 -8.25 -24.54 23.80
CA VAL A 61 -7.46 -24.26 22.58
C VAL A 61 -8.15 -24.76 21.30
N ALA A 62 -8.81 -25.92 21.35
CA ALA A 62 -9.57 -26.46 20.23
C ALA A 62 -10.70 -25.53 19.77
N TYR A 63 -11.37 -24.83 20.70
CA TYR A 63 -12.43 -23.89 20.40
C TYR A 63 -11.91 -22.56 19.83
N LYS A 64 -10.73 -22.11 20.29
CA LYS A 64 -10.01 -20.96 19.72
C LYS A 64 -9.61 -21.21 18.27
N LEU A 65 -9.11 -22.41 17.98
CA LEU A 65 -8.82 -22.87 16.61
C LEU A 65 -10.09 -22.97 15.77
N LEU A 66 -11.18 -23.52 16.30
CA LEU A 66 -12.46 -23.61 15.59
C LEU A 66 -13.02 -22.23 15.23
N CYS A 67 -12.99 -21.27 16.16
CA CYS A 67 -13.43 -19.90 15.89
C CYS A 67 -12.51 -19.17 14.91
N ALA A 68 -11.18 -19.34 14.99
CA ALA A 68 -10.26 -18.80 14.00
C ALA A 68 -10.53 -19.39 12.61
N VAL A 69 -10.74 -20.71 12.49
CA VAL A 69 -11.12 -21.37 11.23
C VAL A 69 -12.48 -20.88 10.72
N LEU A 70 -13.47 -20.64 11.60
CA LEU A 70 -14.78 -20.10 11.21
C LEU A 70 -14.70 -18.63 10.77
N VAL A 71 -13.86 -17.81 11.40
CA VAL A 71 -13.60 -16.42 10.97
C VAL A 71 -12.84 -16.42 9.65
N ILE A 72 -11.80 -17.23 9.49
CA ILE A 72 -11.06 -17.40 8.23
C ILE A 72 -11.99 -17.92 7.12
N PHE A 73 -12.88 -18.87 7.41
CA PHE A 73 -13.85 -19.38 6.45
C PHE A 73 -14.93 -18.34 6.11
N ALA A 74 -15.41 -17.56 7.09
CA ALA A 74 -16.38 -16.48 6.87
C ALA A 74 -15.78 -15.32 6.05
N PHE A 75 -14.55 -14.90 6.35
CA PHE A 75 -13.81 -13.90 5.57
C PHE A 75 -13.49 -14.46 4.18
N SER A 76 -12.86 -15.63 4.07
CA SER A 76 -12.58 -16.29 2.77
C SER A 76 -13.84 -16.39 1.91
N LYS A 77 -14.98 -16.82 2.48
CA LYS A 77 -16.26 -16.89 1.75
C LYS A 77 -16.83 -15.53 1.39
N ALA A 78 -16.84 -14.55 2.30
CA ALA A 78 -17.37 -13.21 2.06
C ALA A 78 -16.54 -12.42 1.02
N PHE A 79 -15.21 -12.60 1.03
CA PHE A 79 -14.29 -11.97 0.08
C PHE A 79 -14.14 -12.75 -1.24
N SER A 80 -14.52 -14.03 -1.30
CA SER A 80 -14.51 -14.85 -2.54
C SER A 80 -15.55 -14.45 -3.60
N GLY A 81 -16.32 -13.37 -3.39
CA GLY A 81 -17.31 -12.88 -4.37
C GLY A 81 -18.54 -13.79 -4.58
N ALA A 82 -18.66 -14.89 -3.84
CA ALA A 82 -19.75 -15.83 -3.99
C ALA A 82 -21.08 -15.28 -3.45
N GLU A 83 -22.11 -15.27 -4.29
CA GLU A 83 -23.45 -14.69 -4.08
C GLU A 83 -24.23 -15.30 -2.89
N ARG A 84 -23.90 -14.91 -1.65
CA ARG A 84 -24.71 -15.24 -0.46
C ARG A 84 -24.90 -14.04 0.47
N LYS A 85 -25.53 -12.98 -0.05
CA LYS A 85 -25.99 -11.81 0.73
C LYS A 85 -27.04 -12.15 1.82
N GLY A 86 -27.52 -13.39 1.92
CA GLY A 86 -28.70 -13.75 2.73
C GLY A 86 -28.48 -14.21 4.20
N SER A 87 -27.30 -14.67 4.62
CA SER A 87 -27.12 -15.26 5.96
C SER A 87 -26.30 -14.43 6.96
N LEU A 88 -25.84 -13.25 6.54
CA LEU A 88 -25.00 -12.35 7.36
C LEU A 88 -25.51 -10.90 7.39
N SER A 89 -26.56 -10.57 6.63
CA SER A 89 -27.20 -9.26 6.67
C SER A 89 -27.90 -9.08 8.01
N ARG A 90 -27.56 -8.02 8.74
CA ARG A 90 -28.16 -7.73 10.04
C ARG A 90 -29.13 -6.57 9.86
N TYR A 91 -30.42 -6.82 10.05
CA TYR A 91 -31.53 -5.86 9.89
C TYR A 91 -31.86 -5.41 8.45
N GLY A 92 -31.22 -5.99 7.44
CA GLY A 92 -31.43 -5.66 6.02
C GLY A 92 -30.58 -4.49 5.53
N GLY A 93 -30.70 -4.17 4.24
CA GLY A 93 -29.88 -3.14 3.59
C GLY A 93 -28.40 -3.53 3.47
N SER A 94 -27.53 -2.53 3.62
CA SER A 94 -26.08 -2.57 3.43
C SER A 94 -25.28 -2.99 4.68
N LEU A 95 -25.95 -3.31 5.79
CA LEU A 95 -25.32 -3.62 7.08
C LEU A 95 -25.14 -5.14 7.30
N PHE A 96 -23.89 -5.53 7.60
CA PHE A 96 -23.46 -6.88 7.93
C PHE A 96 -22.69 -6.88 9.26
N GLY A 97 -22.67 -7.99 9.99
CA GLY A 97 -21.84 -8.10 11.19
C GLY A 97 -22.27 -9.20 12.16
N LEU A 98 -21.28 -9.86 12.77
CA LEU A 98 -21.49 -10.95 13.74
C LEU A 98 -21.68 -10.43 15.18
N THR A 99 -21.17 -9.24 15.51
CA THR A 99 -21.29 -8.62 16.84
C THR A 99 -21.95 -7.24 16.73
N SER A 100 -22.36 -6.66 17.85
CA SER A 100 -22.75 -5.24 17.92
C SER A 100 -21.55 -4.30 18.02
N GLY A 101 -20.36 -4.80 18.40
CA GLY A 101 -19.14 -4.01 18.56
C GLY A 101 -18.42 -3.70 17.25
N HIS A 102 -18.65 -4.48 16.18
CA HIS A 102 -18.06 -4.24 14.87
C HIS A 102 -19.11 -4.45 13.76
N GLN A 103 -19.40 -3.38 13.04
CA GLN A 103 -20.30 -3.34 11.90
C GLN A 103 -19.53 -3.33 10.58
N ILE A 104 -20.07 -3.94 9.53
CA ILE A 104 -19.48 -3.97 8.18
C ILE A 104 -20.51 -3.42 7.19
N PHE A 105 -20.15 -2.36 6.47
CA PHE A 105 -21.00 -1.75 5.44
C PHE A 105 -20.56 -2.18 4.04
N VAL A 106 -21.45 -2.85 3.32
CA VAL A 106 -21.24 -3.32 1.95
C VAL A 106 -22.24 -2.62 1.02
N ASP A 107 -21.75 -2.02 -0.05
CA ASP A 107 -22.54 -1.30 -1.07
C ASP A 107 -23.40 -0.12 -0.52
N LEU A 108 -23.10 0.43 0.67
CA LEU A 108 -23.86 1.53 1.28
C LEU A 108 -23.94 2.76 0.34
N PRO A 109 -25.14 3.24 -0.04
CA PRO A 109 -25.28 4.40 -0.91
C PRO A 109 -24.66 5.67 -0.31
N GLY A 110 -23.70 6.27 -1.01
CA GLY A 110 -22.99 7.46 -0.53
C GLY A 110 -22.01 7.21 0.60
N VAL A 111 -21.46 6.00 0.73
CA VAL A 111 -20.42 5.64 1.71
C VAL A 111 -19.19 6.56 1.67
N GLU A 112 -18.93 7.23 0.54
CA GLU A 112 -17.87 8.24 0.45
C GLU A 112 -18.14 9.42 1.40
N ARG A 113 -19.40 9.76 1.67
CA ARG A 113 -19.79 10.80 2.66
C ARG A 113 -19.64 10.32 4.09
N LEU A 114 -19.85 9.02 4.34
CA LEU A 114 -19.63 8.40 5.65
C LEU A 114 -18.13 8.48 6.01
N LEU A 115 -17.28 8.01 5.09
CA LEU A 115 -15.83 7.99 5.30
C LEU A 115 -15.18 9.39 5.31
N ALA A 116 -15.88 10.41 4.80
CA ALA A 116 -15.46 11.81 4.83
C ALA A 116 -15.95 12.60 6.07
N GLN A 117 -16.62 11.96 7.04
CA GLN A 117 -16.95 12.62 8.31
C GLN A 117 -15.69 12.90 9.16
N SER A 118 -15.82 13.78 10.14
CA SER A 118 -14.68 14.27 10.92
C SER A 118 -14.10 13.21 11.85
N HIS A 119 -12.85 13.41 12.26
CA HIS A 119 -12.15 12.60 13.27
C HIS A 119 -12.85 12.57 14.64
N HIS A 120 -13.74 13.54 14.91
CA HIS A 120 -14.58 13.58 16.11
C HIS A 120 -15.82 12.66 16.01
N THR A 121 -16.09 12.10 14.84
CA THR A 121 -17.17 11.14 14.57
C THR A 121 -16.62 9.75 14.25
N PHE A 122 -15.58 9.71 13.40
CA PHE A 122 -14.91 8.49 12.95
C PHE A 122 -13.39 8.65 13.07
N ASN A 123 -12.79 7.94 14.02
CA ASN A 123 -11.37 8.03 14.36
C ASN A 123 -10.62 6.75 13.93
N SER A 124 -9.44 6.87 13.32
CA SER A 124 -8.55 5.73 13.00
C SER A 124 -7.49 5.43 14.07
N ASP A 125 -7.11 6.39 14.91
CA ASP A 125 -6.00 6.30 15.88
C ASP A 125 -6.04 5.02 16.76
N PRO A 126 -7.20 4.55 17.28
CA PRO A 126 -7.26 3.31 18.07
C PRO A 126 -6.86 2.06 17.27
N ALA A 127 -7.16 2.05 15.98
CA ALA A 127 -6.82 0.96 15.07
C ALA A 127 -5.35 1.06 14.62
N GLN A 128 -4.82 2.26 14.35
CA GLN A 128 -3.39 2.49 14.12
C GLN A 128 -2.55 2.02 15.31
N TYR A 129 -2.93 2.40 16.54
CA TYR A 129 -2.27 1.94 17.77
C TYR A 129 -2.33 0.41 17.92
N SER A 130 -3.46 -0.20 17.56
CA SER A 130 -3.64 -1.65 17.56
C SER A 130 -2.66 -2.33 16.60
N LEU A 131 -2.43 -1.77 15.40
CA LEU A 131 -1.45 -2.31 14.46
C LEU A 131 -0.02 -2.18 14.98
N CYS A 132 0.36 -1.02 15.54
CA CYS A 132 1.68 -0.83 16.15
C CYS A 132 1.99 -1.92 17.18
N THR A 133 1.05 -2.19 18.09
CA THR A 133 1.27 -3.11 19.23
C THR A 133 1.08 -4.60 18.90
N LEU A 134 0.07 -4.94 18.10
CA LEU A 134 -0.21 -6.32 17.70
C LEU A 134 0.76 -6.79 16.62
N VAL A 135 0.93 -5.99 15.57
CA VAL A 135 1.51 -6.39 14.28
C VAL A 135 2.95 -5.90 14.12
N PHE A 136 3.18 -4.59 14.22
CA PHE A 136 4.49 -3.97 13.95
C PHE A 136 5.49 -4.10 15.11
N GLY A 137 5.04 -4.51 16.29
CA GLY A 137 5.91 -5.01 17.36
C GLY A 137 6.22 -4.00 18.48
N SER A 138 5.52 -2.86 18.53
CA SER A 138 5.54 -1.98 19.69
C SER A 138 4.98 -2.69 20.94
N THR A 139 5.39 -2.28 22.13
CA THR A 139 4.89 -2.82 23.40
C THR A 139 3.75 -1.96 23.92
N ASP A 140 2.56 -2.53 24.14
CA ASP A 140 1.42 -1.81 24.73
C ASP A 140 1.73 -1.45 26.19
N THR A 141 1.98 -0.16 26.45
CA THR A 141 2.16 0.40 27.78
C THR A 141 1.43 1.75 27.89
N PRO A 142 1.08 2.20 29.10
CA PRO A 142 0.49 3.52 29.32
C PRO A 142 1.37 4.66 28.78
N GLU A 143 2.69 4.53 28.88
CA GLU A 143 3.66 5.52 28.42
C GLU A 143 3.70 5.59 26.89
N LEU A 144 3.72 4.44 26.19
CA LEU A 144 3.64 4.42 24.74
C LEU A 144 2.31 5.01 24.24
N ARG A 145 1.20 4.74 24.94
CA ARG A 145 -0.12 5.31 24.62
C ARG A 145 -0.11 6.83 24.72
N ALA A 146 0.36 7.37 25.84
CA ALA A 146 0.46 8.82 26.03
C ALA A 146 1.37 9.49 24.98
N LYS A 147 2.49 8.85 24.62
CA LYS A 147 3.37 9.29 23.52
C LYS A 147 2.64 9.28 22.17
N PHE A 148 1.90 8.22 21.85
CA PHE A 148 1.16 8.08 20.60
C PHE A 148 0.08 9.17 20.47
N ASP A 149 -0.75 9.34 21.51
CA ASP A 149 -1.81 10.36 21.56
C ASP A 149 -1.26 11.80 21.41
N THR A 150 -0.03 12.04 21.90
CA THR A 150 0.68 13.32 21.77
C THR A 150 1.28 13.51 20.38
N SER A 151 2.01 12.51 19.85
CA SER A 151 2.81 12.65 18.64
C SER A 151 2.05 12.47 17.33
N LEU A 152 0.96 11.68 17.31
CA LEU A 152 0.38 11.18 16.06
C LEU A 152 0.00 12.28 15.06
N LYS A 153 -0.62 13.35 15.55
CA LYS A 153 -1.07 14.50 14.73
C LYS A 153 0.09 15.23 14.04
N ASP A 154 1.30 15.15 14.59
CA ASP A 154 2.51 15.75 14.03
C ASP A 154 3.30 14.75 13.17
N LEU A 155 3.19 13.44 13.43
CA LEU A 155 3.85 12.39 12.65
C LEU A 155 3.23 12.18 11.26
N VAL A 156 1.94 12.49 11.08
CA VAL A 156 1.21 12.32 9.80
C VAL A 156 1.58 13.38 8.74
N PRO A 157 1.63 14.70 9.02
CA PRO A 157 1.91 15.70 7.99
C PRO A 157 3.24 15.55 7.21
N PRO A 158 4.38 15.13 7.80
CA PRO A 158 5.60 14.80 7.05
C PRO A 158 5.38 13.69 6.01
N LEU A 159 4.59 12.66 6.36
CA LEU A 159 4.22 11.58 5.45
C LEU A 159 3.36 12.11 4.30
N GLU A 160 2.31 12.86 4.61
CA GLU A 160 1.42 13.46 3.61
C GLU A 160 2.18 14.38 2.64
N ARG A 161 3.06 15.26 3.15
CA ARG A 161 3.87 16.15 2.30
C ARG A 161 4.78 15.40 1.32
N THR A 162 5.18 14.18 1.65
CA THR A 162 6.13 13.38 0.86
C THR A 162 5.43 12.55 -0.22
N PHE A 163 4.23 12.05 0.05
CA PHE A 163 3.51 11.10 -0.81
C PHE A 163 2.22 11.64 -1.44
N LEU A 164 1.63 12.70 -0.87
CA LEU A 164 0.36 13.29 -1.31
C LEU A 164 0.53 14.66 -1.99
N ASN A 165 1.76 15.17 -2.05
CA ASN A 165 2.09 16.37 -2.81
C ASN A 165 2.66 15.98 -4.19
N ASP A 166 2.06 16.45 -5.28
CA ASP A 166 2.46 16.05 -6.63
C ASP A 166 3.90 16.46 -6.98
N ALA A 167 4.35 17.63 -6.50
CA ALA A 167 5.70 18.11 -6.76
C ALA A 167 6.75 17.33 -5.97
N ALA A 168 6.50 17.04 -4.69
CA ALA A 168 7.37 16.18 -3.89
C ALA A 168 7.42 14.75 -4.46
N SER A 169 6.27 14.19 -4.85
CA SER A 169 6.18 12.86 -5.45
C SER A 169 6.95 12.78 -6.77
N THR A 170 6.82 13.80 -7.63
CA THR A 170 7.57 13.87 -8.90
C THR A 170 9.07 13.95 -8.65
N ALA A 171 9.53 14.83 -7.75
CA ALA A 171 10.94 14.95 -7.40
C ALA A 171 11.51 13.66 -6.77
N ASN A 172 10.71 12.92 -6.00
CA ASN A 172 11.10 11.63 -5.45
C ASN A 172 11.23 10.56 -6.56
N VAL A 173 10.30 10.52 -7.53
CA VAL A 173 10.42 9.64 -8.69
C VAL A 173 11.68 9.95 -9.51
N GLU A 174 12.01 11.23 -9.72
CA GLU A 174 13.25 11.63 -10.40
C GLU A 174 14.51 11.18 -9.63
N LYS A 175 14.56 11.41 -8.31
CA LYS A 175 15.67 10.95 -7.43
C LYS A 175 15.86 9.43 -7.44
N SER A 176 14.79 8.66 -7.61
CA SER A 176 14.85 7.20 -7.60
C SER A 176 15.58 6.56 -8.80
N ARG A 177 15.87 7.35 -9.85
CA ARG A 177 16.59 6.92 -11.07
C ARG A 177 15.99 5.66 -11.73
N VAL A 178 14.66 5.49 -11.62
CA VAL A 178 13.90 4.36 -12.20
C VAL A 178 14.16 4.18 -13.70
N ALA A 179 14.33 5.27 -14.46
CA ALA A 179 14.64 5.22 -15.89
C ALA A 179 15.91 4.43 -16.19
N GLU A 180 16.99 4.73 -15.47
CA GLU A 180 18.31 4.14 -15.63
C GLU A 180 18.34 2.72 -15.06
N ARG A 181 17.88 2.54 -13.81
CA ARG A 181 17.87 1.24 -13.14
C ARG A 181 16.93 0.24 -13.83
N GLY A 182 15.80 0.71 -14.38
CA GLY A 182 14.83 -0.11 -15.10
C GLY A 182 15.23 -0.51 -16.52
N ALA A 183 16.17 0.22 -17.15
CA ALA A 183 16.68 -0.13 -18.47
C ALA A 183 17.56 -1.41 -18.45
N SER A 184 18.11 -1.75 -17.28
CA SER A 184 18.83 -3.00 -17.03
C SER A 184 18.20 -3.80 -15.87
N LEU A 185 16.91 -4.15 -16.01
CA LEU A 185 16.15 -4.89 -14.98
C LEU A 185 16.78 -6.24 -14.59
N VAL A 186 17.56 -6.85 -15.49
CA VAL A 186 18.33 -8.08 -15.24
C VAL A 186 19.77 -7.92 -15.73
N THR A 187 20.74 -8.45 -14.99
CA THR A 187 22.18 -8.34 -15.31
C THR A 187 22.69 -9.48 -16.20
N PHE A 188 21.89 -10.51 -16.42
CA PHE A 188 22.28 -11.76 -17.08
C PHE A 188 23.44 -12.52 -16.41
N SER A 189 23.74 -12.20 -15.14
CA SER A 189 24.74 -12.90 -14.33
C SER A 189 24.17 -14.14 -13.65
N SER A 190 25.02 -15.14 -13.42
CA SER A 190 24.74 -16.27 -12.51
C SER A 190 25.44 -16.13 -11.15
N ASN A 191 26.22 -15.05 -10.94
CA ASN A 191 26.94 -14.77 -9.71
C ASN A 191 26.18 -13.71 -8.89
N PRO A 192 25.69 -14.02 -7.69
CA PRO A 192 24.98 -13.06 -6.83
C PRO A 192 25.74 -11.77 -6.49
N LYS A 193 27.07 -11.73 -6.63
CA LYS A 193 27.87 -10.51 -6.42
C LYS A 193 27.78 -9.51 -7.57
N ASP A 194 27.48 -9.99 -8.78
CA ASP A 194 27.39 -9.16 -9.99
C ASP A 194 25.91 -8.88 -10.38
N MET A 195 24.97 -9.48 -9.63
CA MET A 195 23.54 -9.24 -9.74
C MET A 195 23.16 -7.89 -9.12
N ALA A 196 22.16 -7.23 -9.70
CA ALA A 196 21.48 -6.15 -9.01
C ALA A 196 20.72 -6.71 -7.80
N ARG A 197 20.63 -5.93 -6.71
CA ARG A 197 20.03 -6.38 -5.43
C ARG A 197 18.64 -7.00 -5.58
N TRP A 198 17.81 -6.49 -6.49
CA TRP A 198 16.46 -6.95 -6.73
C TRP A 198 16.37 -8.30 -7.49
N GLU A 199 17.46 -8.77 -8.07
CA GLU A 199 17.52 -10.09 -8.72
C GLU A 199 17.69 -11.24 -7.72
N LEU A 200 18.20 -10.95 -6.52
CA LEU A 200 18.63 -11.97 -5.55
C LEU A 200 17.48 -12.88 -5.08
N SER A 201 16.27 -12.33 -4.90
CA SER A 201 15.07 -13.09 -4.54
C SER A 201 14.31 -13.66 -5.76
N ALA A 202 14.74 -13.35 -6.98
CA ALA A 202 14.08 -13.72 -8.22
C ALA A 202 14.46 -15.10 -8.76
N GLY A 203 15.45 -15.77 -8.18
CA GLY A 203 15.87 -17.12 -8.61
C GLY A 203 16.38 -17.15 -10.04
N ILE A 204 17.21 -16.16 -10.42
CA ILE A 204 17.72 -15.99 -11.79
C ILE A 204 18.43 -17.26 -12.27
N LYS A 205 18.01 -17.73 -13.44
CA LYS A 205 18.65 -18.82 -14.19
C LYS A 205 18.99 -18.32 -15.59
N VAL A 206 20.29 -18.16 -15.84
CA VAL A 206 20.80 -17.72 -17.16
C VAL A 206 20.62 -18.86 -18.17
N LEU A 207 19.84 -18.61 -19.22
CA LEU A 207 19.62 -19.54 -20.34
C LEU A 207 20.58 -19.24 -21.50
N GLN A 208 20.94 -17.96 -21.66
CA GLN A 208 21.92 -17.48 -22.63
C GLN A 208 22.59 -16.24 -22.02
N SER A 209 23.91 -16.29 -21.85
CA SER A 209 24.69 -15.11 -21.45
C SER A 209 24.60 -14.03 -22.51
N GLU A 210 24.61 -12.77 -22.11
CA GLU A 210 24.67 -11.68 -23.07
C GLU A 210 26.07 -11.57 -23.68
N THR A 211 26.15 -11.39 -25.00
CA THR A 211 27.40 -11.14 -25.73
C THR A 211 27.27 -9.87 -26.58
N TYR A 212 28.31 -9.53 -27.34
CA TYR A 212 28.23 -8.46 -28.34
C TYR A 212 27.19 -8.81 -29.43
N ASP A 213 27.27 -10.03 -29.99
CA ASP A 213 26.43 -10.48 -31.10
C ASP A 213 25.07 -11.07 -30.68
N SER A 214 24.83 -11.30 -29.38
CA SER A 214 23.61 -11.98 -28.93
C SER A 214 23.01 -11.39 -27.65
N ARG A 215 21.70 -11.20 -27.65
CA ARG A 215 20.93 -10.75 -26.48
C ARG A 215 20.87 -11.85 -25.43
N GLY A 216 21.14 -11.48 -24.18
CA GLY A 216 21.01 -12.38 -23.05
C GLY A 216 19.58 -12.85 -22.85
N LYS A 217 19.41 -14.00 -22.18
CA LYS A 217 18.12 -14.56 -21.78
C LYS A 217 18.23 -15.16 -20.39
N VAL A 218 17.30 -14.80 -19.52
CA VAL A 218 17.13 -15.41 -18.19
C VAL A 218 15.71 -15.94 -18.01
N GLU A 219 15.60 -16.99 -17.21
CA GLU A 219 14.38 -17.41 -16.53
C GLU A 219 14.41 -16.82 -15.11
N ALA A 220 13.30 -16.24 -14.66
CA ALA A 220 13.22 -15.52 -13.38
C ALA A 220 11.78 -15.51 -12.83
N ASN A 221 11.65 -15.47 -11.51
CA ASN A 221 10.37 -15.21 -10.86
C ASN A 221 9.99 -13.73 -11.03
N LEU A 222 9.02 -13.45 -11.91
CA LEU A 222 8.58 -12.09 -12.23
C LEU A 222 8.05 -11.33 -11.01
N GLN A 223 7.36 -12.00 -10.08
CA GLN A 223 6.82 -11.36 -8.88
C GLN A 223 7.96 -10.86 -7.99
N SER A 224 8.87 -11.75 -7.57
CA SER A 224 10.03 -11.37 -6.76
C SER A 224 10.86 -10.28 -7.42
N LEU A 225 11.19 -10.45 -8.71
CA LEU A 225 12.03 -9.51 -9.48
C LEU A 225 11.44 -8.10 -9.49
N THR A 226 10.17 -7.97 -9.84
CA THR A 226 9.53 -6.65 -10.03
C THR A 226 9.17 -5.98 -8.71
N ARG A 227 8.77 -6.77 -7.72
CA ARG A 227 8.46 -6.31 -6.36
C ARG A 227 9.72 -5.79 -5.67
N ASP A 228 10.82 -6.53 -5.71
CA ASP A 228 12.08 -6.14 -5.08
C ASP A 228 12.78 -5.02 -5.88
N PHE A 229 12.58 -4.96 -7.20
CA PHE A 229 12.98 -3.80 -8.01
C PHE A 229 12.29 -2.54 -7.48
N GLY A 230 10.97 -2.58 -7.30
CA GLY A 230 10.21 -1.48 -6.70
C GLY A 230 10.72 -1.12 -5.31
N ALA A 231 10.96 -2.10 -4.43
CA ALA A 231 11.49 -1.90 -3.08
C ALA A 231 12.89 -1.23 -3.07
N CYS A 232 13.76 -1.59 -4.02
CA CYS A 232 15.08 -0.96 -4.18
C CYS A 232 15.01 0.50 -4.68
N MET A 233 13.86 0.95 -5.16
CA MET A 233 13.61 2.36 -5.51
C MET A 233 12.92 3.11 -4.37
N SER A 234 11.93 2.49 -3.70
CA SER A 234 11.12 3.13 -2.65
C SER A 234 11.87 3.29 -1.32
N VAL A 235 12.60 2.27 -0.87
CA VAL A 235 13.25 2.30 0.45
C VAL A 235 14.29 3.42 0.57
N PRO A 236 15.24 3.63 -0.38
CA PRO A 236 16.22 4.70 -0.26
C PRO A 236 15.62 6.11 -0.27
N LEU A 237 14.45 6.31 -0.91
CA LEU A 237 13.78 7.63 -0.95
C LEU A 237 13.37 8.15 0.43
N ILE A 238 13.20 7.27 1.41
CA ILE A 238 12.89 7.63 2.80
C ILE A 238 14.09 7.46 3.71
N TYR A 239 14.77 6.32 3.61
CA TYR A 239 15.73 5.82 4.59
C TYR A 239 17.21 5.98 4.19
N GLY A 240 17.48 6.50 2.99
CA GLY A 240 18.81 6.50 2.39
C GLY A 240 19.24 5.12 1.88
N GLN A 241 20.28 5.09 1.04
CA GLN A 241 20.79 3.86 0.43
C GLN A 241 21.49 2.94 1.46
N ASP A 242 22.09 3.51 2.51
CA ASP A 242 22.84 2.77 3.56
C ASP A 242 22.01 1.66 4.24
N ILE A 243 20.69 1.86 4.42
CA ILE A 243 19.82 0.82 5.02
C ILE A 243 19.79 -0.45 4.17
N LEU A 244 19.83 -0.33 2.84
CA LEU A 244 19.90 -1.49 1.96
C LEU A 244 21.29 -2.11 2.07
N ASP A 245 22.32 -1.31 1.84
CA ASP A 245 23.70 -1.79 1.68
C ASP A 245 24.22 -2.56 2.91
N ARG A 246 23.84 -2.13 4.12
CA ARG A 246 24.22 -2.83 5.37
C ARG A 246 23.33 -4.01 5.73
N ASN A 247 22.10 -4.06 5.24
CA ASN A 247 21.12 -5.09 5.59
C ASN A 247 20.77 -5.91 4.34
N PRO A 248 21.64 -6.82 3.87
CA PRO A 248 21.41 -7.57 2.63
C PRO A 248 20.12 -8.40 2.66
N ARG A 249 19.71 -8.86 3.85
CA ARG A 249 18.48 -9.62 4.09
C ARG A 249 17.20 -8.81 4.26
N LEU A 250 17.27 -7.46 4.27
CA LEU A 250 16.13 -6.61 4.66
C LEU A 250 14.86 -6.89 3.82
N LEU A 251 15.02 -7.15 2.52
CA LEU A 251 13.88 -7.43 1.65
C LEU A 251 13.31 -8.84 1.91
N ASP A 252 14.15 -9.87 1.98
CA ASP A 252 13.71 -11.23 2.33
C ASP A 252 12.98 -11.27 3.68
N ASP A 253 13.52 -10.56 4.68
CA ASP A 253 12.93 -10.45 6.00
C ASP A 253 11.61 -9.65 5.95
N PHE A 254 11.54 -8.57 5.16
CA PHE A 254 10.29 -7.84 4.93
C PHE A 254 9.21 -8.72 4.30
N TRP A 255 9.53 -9.52 3.29
CA TRP A 255 8.56 -10.41 2.64
C TRP A 255 8.19 -11.63 3.48
N THR A 256 9.09 -12.10 4.35
CA THR A 256 8.77 -13.10 5.38
C THR A 256 7.81 -12.49 6.41
N PHE A 257 8.02 -11.24 6.83
CA PHE A 257 7.10 -10.53 7.70
C PHE A 257 5.73 -10.32 7.03
N ASP A 258 5.70 -9.82 5.79
CA ASP A 258 4.49 -9.45 5.06
C ASP A 258 3.63 -10.64 4.62
N ASN A 259 4.23 -11.71 4.07
CA ASN A 259 3.46 -12.87 3.60
C ASN A 259 3.13 -13.87 4.72
N ASP A 260 4.05 -14.10 5.67
CA ASP A 260 3.89 -15.16 6.66
C ASP A 260 3.39 -14.65 8.01
N LEU A 261 3.96 -13.57 8.54
CA LEU A 261 3.62 -13.09 9.89
C LEU A 261 2.39 -12.20 9.91
N PHE A 262 2.34 -11.21 9.02
CA PHE A 262 1.33 -10.16 9.02
C PHE A 262 -0.09 -10.75 8.97
N PRO A 263 -0.45 -11.67 8.05
CA PRO A 263 -1.81 -12.23 8.01
C PRO A 263 -2.18 -12.98 9.30
N LEU A 264 -1.22 -13.70 9.91
CA LEU A 264 -1.43 -14.40 11.18
C LEU A 264 -1.70 -13.42 12.34
N LEU A 265 -0.96 -12.31 12.42
CA LEU A 265 -1.18 -11.29 13.45
C LEU A 265 -2.46 -10.49 13.21
N MET A 266 -2.81 -10.19 11.95
CA MET A 266 -4.06 -9.49 11.58
C MET A 266 -5.31 -10.29 11.96
N VAL A 267 -5.29 -11.62 11.85
CA VAL A 267 -6.40 -12.48 12.32
C VAL A 267 -6.26 -12.90 13.79
N GLY A 268 -5.30 -12.35 14.53
CA GLY A 268 -5.15 -12.54 15.97
C GLY A 268 -4.53 -13.88 16.40
N VAL A 269 -3.76 -14.56 15.54
CA VAL A 269 -3.02 -15.76 15.97
C VAL A 269 -1.99 -15.37 17.04
N PRO A 270 -1.98 -16.01 18.22
CA PRO A 270 -1.05 -15.65 19.29
C PRO A 270 0.41 -15.79 18.88
N LYS A 271 1.26 -14.84 19.30
CA LYS A 271 2.71 -14.81 19.00
C LYS A 271 3.48 -16.07 19.46
N TRP A 272 2.93 -16.85 20.40
CA TRP A 272 3.50 -18.13 20.87
C TRP A 272 3.09 -19.36 20.04
N ALA A 273 2.22 -19.22 19.03
CA ALA A 273 1.74 -20.34 18.23
C ALA A 273 2.91 -21.09 17.55
N PRO A 274 2.96 -22.44 17.61
CA PRO A 274 4.13 -23.22 17.19
C PRO A 274 4.25 -23.41 15.68
N PHE A 275 3.77 -22.46 14.88
CA PHE A 275 3.88 -22.49 13.43
C PHE A 275 5.23 -21.93 12.98
N ARG A 276 5.87 -22.57 12.01
CA ARG A 276 7.14 -22.08 11.46
C ARG A 276 7.03 -20.67 10.90
N MET A 277 5.94 -20.36 10.19
CA MET A 277 5.60 -19.02 9.69
C MET A 277 5.59 -17.96 10.81
N MET A 278 4.99 -18.27 11.96
CA MET A 278 4.99 -17.40 13.13
C MET A 278 6.42 -17.20 13.68
N GLN A 279 7.20 -18.27 13.85
CA GLN A 279 8.54 -18.19 14.42
C GLN A 279 9.54 -17.48 13.50
N ASP A 280 9.60 -17.84 12.22
CA ASP A 280 10.54 -17.26 11.27
C ASP A 280 10.13 -15.81 10.92
N GLY A 281 8.82 -15.55 10.82
CA GLY A 281 8.24 -14.21 10.71
C GLY A 281 8.55 -13.29 11.89
N LEU A 282 8.42 -13.75 13.15
CA LEU A 282 8.77 -12.96 14.33
C LEU A 282 10.26 -12.59 14.36
N LYS A 283 11.14 -13.52 13.97
CA LYS A 283 12.58 -13.25 13.85
C LYS A 283 12.88 -12.27 12.71
N ALA A 284 12.15 -12.34 11.59
CA ALA A 284 12.26 -11.40 10.49
C ALA A 284 11.84 -10.00 10.92
N ARG A 285 10.69 -9.86 11.58
CA ARG A 285 10.22 -8.59 12.16
C ARG A 285 11.27 -7.96 13.08
N ALA A 286 11.86 -8.75 13.98
CA ALA A 286 12.92 -8.26 14.87
C ALA A 286 14.10 -7.66 14.10
N ARG A 287 14.63 -8.37 13.09
CA ARG A 287 15.74 -7.86 12.26
C ARG A 287 15.38 -6.57 11.50
N ILE A 288 14.15 -6.43 11.00
CA ILE A 288 13.72 -5.18 10.34
C ILE A 288 13.69 -4.03 11.35
N ILE A 289 13.19 -4.27 12.57
CA ILE A 289 13.18 -3.27 13.65
C ILE A 289 14.62 -2.88 14.01
N ASP A 290 15.54 -3.84 14.15
CA ASP A 290 16.97 -3.56 14.41
C ASP A 290 17.58 -2.69 13.29
N SER A 291 17.28 -2.97 12.01
CA SER A 291 17.71 -2.16 10.87
C SER A 291 17.15 -0.73 10.90
N LEU A 292 15.86 -0.56 11.23
CA LEU A 292 15.22 0.76 11.35
C LEU A 292 15.75 1.54 12.55
N GLU A 293 16.04 0.87 13.66
CA GLU A 293 16.63 1.46 14.86
C GLU A 293 18.02 2.05 14.55
N ALA A 294 18.84 1.29 13.82
CA ALA A 294 20.15 1.74 13.38
C ALA A 294 20.07 2.99 12.47
N VAL A 295 19.05 3.12 11.62
CA VAL A 295 18.84 4.34 10.84
C VAL A 295 18.53 5.53 11.74
N TYR A 296 17.57 5.40 12.68
CA TYR A 296 17.24 6.51 13.59
C TYR A 296 18.43 6.95 14.46
N ARG A 297 19.26 6.01 14.94
CA ARG A 297 20.49 6.32 15.69
C ARG A 297 21.46 7.15 14.85
N ARG A 298 21.67 6.80 13.58
CA ARG A 298 22.54 7.55 12.66
C ARG A 298 21.98 8.91 12.27
N VAL A 299 20.66 9.05 12.14
CA VAL A 299 20.02 10.36 11.93
C VAL A 299 20.29 11.24 13.14
N ASP A 300 20.13 10.72 14.36
CA ASP A 300 20.44 11.43 15.60
C ASP A 300 21.91 11.86 15.70
N GLN A 301 22.86 10.98 15.34
CA GLN A 301 24.30 11.30 15.28
C GLN A 301 24.57 12.42 14.28
N TYR A 302 24.07 12.27 13.05
CA TYR A 302 24.27 13.22 11.96
C TYR A 302 23.68 14.61 12.26
N GLU A 303 22.47 14.67 12.85
CA GLU A 303 21.84 15.94 13.22
C GLU A 303 22.55 16.65 14.38
N LYS A 304 23.32 15.94 15.21
CA LYS A 304 24.16 16.50 16.29
C LYS A 304 25.59 16.85 15.85
N GLY A 305 26.01 16.44 14.64
CA GLY A 305 27.40 16.53 14.20
C GLY A 305 28.34 15.53 14.89
N GLU A 306 27.79 14.47 15.47
CA GLU A 306 28.53 13.36 16.06
C GLU A 306 29.08 12.41 14.96
N PRO A 307 30.13 11.61 15.23
CA PRO A 307 30.56 10.56 14.31
C PRO A 307 29.42 9.57 14.02
N VAL A 308 29.02 9.50 12.75
CA VAL A 308 27.98 8.56 12.30
C VAL A 308 28.55 7.14 12.24
N ASP A 309 27.80 6.16 12.73
CA ASP A 309 28.19 4.74 12.77
C ASP A 309 28.77 4.26 11.43
N PHE A 310 30.01 3.77 11.47
CA PHE A 310 30.75 3.25 10.32
C PHE A 310 30.84 4.22 9.12
N GLY A 311 30.73 5.53 9.35
CA GLY A 311 30.83 6.56 8.31
C GLY A 311 29.71 6.48 7.26
N ALA A 312 28.50 6.04 7.65
CA ALA A 312 27.35 6.01 6.75
C ALA A 312 27.07 7.37 6.12
N ASP A 313 26.79 7.39 4.81
CA ASP A 313 26.23 8.57 4.17
C ASP A 313 24.77 8.73 4.59
N MET A 314 24.45 9.91 5.13
CA MET A 314 23.12 10.29 5.58
C MET A 314 22.52 11.41 4.73
N SER A 315 23.21 11.85 3.67
CA SER A 315 22.84 12.99 2.83
C SER A 315 21.57 12.75 2.00
N ASP A 316 21.27 11.50 1.66
CA ASP A 316 20.10 11.08 0.90
C ASP A 316 18.88 10.74 1.79
N VAL A 317 19.05 10.61 3.11
CA VAL A 317 17.96 10.37 4.06
C VAL A 317 16.95 11.52 4.04
N SER A 318 15.68 11.15 3.84
CA SER A 318 14.60 12.09 3.55
C SER A 318 14.34 13.13 4.64
N MET A 319 13.84 14.29 4.21
CA MET A 319 13.27 15.28 5.12
C MET A 319 12.11 14.72 5.96
N MET A 320 11.33 13.78 5.41
CA MET A 320 10.25 13.10 6.13
C MET A 320 10.76 12.36 7.37
N LEU A 321 11.81 11.55 7.20
CA LEU A 321 12.38 10.77 8.29
C LEU A 321 13.06 11.68 9.33
N ARG A 322 13.76 12.73 8.89
CA ARG A 322 14.37 13.75 9.77
C ARG A 322 13.33 14.54 10.57
N GLU A 323 12.23 14.96 9.95
CA GLU A 323 11.12 15.64 10.64
C GLU A 323 10.45 14.73 11.68
N ARG A 324 10.19 13.46 11.34
CA ARG A 324 9.64 12.49 12.30
C ARG A 324 10.64 12.16 13.42
N ASN A 325 11.93 12.10 13.13
CA ASN A 325 12.97 11.96 14.16
C ASN A 325 12.93 13.10 15.19
N LYS A 326 12.70 14.34 14.75
CA LYS A 326 12.55 15.51 15.65
C LYS A 326 11.32 15.42 16.53
N ILE A 327 10.19 14.97 16.00
CA ILE A 327 8.95 14.75 16.76
C ILE A 327 9.17 13.65 17.80
N TYR A 328 9.77 12.52 17.40
CA TYR A 328 10.12 11.44 18.31
C TYR A 328 11.10 11.86 19.43
N ASN A 329 12.11 12.69 19.10
CA ASN A 329 13.01 13.29 20.10
C ASN A 329 12.27 14.22 21.06
N ARG A 330 11.41 15.11 20.55
CA ARG A 330 10.59 16.06 21.33
C ARG A 330 9.70 15.34 22.34
N ASP A 331 9.07 14.24 21.91
CA ASP A 331 8.05 13.53 22.69
C ASP A 331 8.62 12.32 23.49
N GLY A 332 9.95 12.21 23.59
CA GLY A 332 10.59 11.21 24.46
C GLY A 332 10.48 9.75 23.98
N TRP A 333 10.37 9.52 22.67
CA TRP A 333 10.42 8.17 22.09
C TRP A 333 11.86 7.64 22.09
N THR A 334 12.05 6.45 22.66
CA THR A 334 13.31 5.69 22.59
C THR A 334 13.51 5.11 21.18
N PHE A 335 14.75 4.84 20.77
CA PHE A 335 15.02 4.29 19.44
C PHE A 335 14.24 2.99 19.11
N PRO A 336 14.09 2.00 20.03
CA PRO A 336 13.26 0.82 19.78
C PRO A 336 11.79 1.15 19.53
N GLU A 337 11.21 2.11 20.28
CA GLU A 337 9.82 2.56 20.06
C GLU A 337 9.66 3.23 18.70
N ARG A 338 10.63 4.08 18.29
CA ARG A 338 10.65 4.71 16.95
C ARG A 338 10.66 3.66 15.86
N ALA A 339 11.58 2.70 15.94
CA ALA A 339 11.77 1.65 14.94
C ALA A 339 10.54 0.72 14.81
N ALA A 340 9.97 0.30 15.94
CA ALA A 340 8.77 -0.55 15.94
C ALA A 340 7.52 0.18 15.41
N ALA A 341 7.34 1.47 15.74
CA ALA A 341 6.27 2.27 15.15
C ALA A 341 6.51 2.53 13.64
N ASP A 342 7.77 2.76 13.25
CA ASP A 342 8.11 3.08 11.87
C ASP A 342 8.07 1.89 10.92
N LEU A 343 8.13 0.64 11.43
CA LEU A 343 7.85 -0.55 10.61
C LEU A 343 6.48 -0.46 9.92
N GLY A 344 5.48 0.19 10.52
CA GLY A 344 4.19 0.45 9.86
C GLY A 344 4.31 1.36 8.63
N THR A 345 5.22 2.35 8.67
CA THR A 345 5.53 3.22 7.53
C THR A 345 6.34 2.48 6.47
N PHE A 346 7.37 1.73 6.89
CA PHE A 346 8.16 0.88 6.00
C PHE A 346 7.28 -0.14 5.28
N TRP A 347 6.28 -0.71 5.98
CA TRP A 347 5.33 -1.65 5.40
C TRP A 347 4.35 -0.96 4.44
N GLY A 348 3.72 0.16 4.83
CA GLY A 348 2.80 0.89 3.96
C GLY A 348 3.43 1.39 2.65
N LEU A 349 4.73 1.70 2.68
CA LEU A 349 5.55 2.06 1.51
C LEU A 349 5.79 0.90 0.53
N ASN A 350 5.75 -0.36 1.00
CA ASN A 350 6.27 -1.51 0.26
C ASN A 350 5.28 -2.67 0.03
N ALA A 351 4.27 -2.86 0.88
CA ALA A 351 3.36 -4.00 0.79
C ALA A 351 2.37 -3.92 -0.39
N ASN A 352 2.08 -2.71 -0.89
CA ASN A 352 1.00 -2.49 -1.86
C ASN A 352 1.48 -2.28 -3.30
N ALA A 353 2.30 -1.25 -3.53
CA ALA A 353 2.62 -0.81 -4.88
C ALA A 353 3.51 -1.82 -5.63
N GLN A 354 4.32 -2.57 -4.89
CA GLN A 354 5.32 -3.50 -5.39
C GLN A 354 4.66 -4.81 -5.89
N PRO A 355 3.69 -5.43 -5.18
CA PRO A 355 2.82 -6.45 -5.77
C PRO A 355 1.92 -5.94 -6.91
N VAL A 356 1.41 -4.71 -6.85
CA VAL A 356 0.62 -4.12 -7.94
C VAL A 356 1.45 -3.98 -9.23
N LEU A 357 2.74 -3.66 -9.14
CA LEU A 357 3.65 -3.61 -10.30
C LEU A 357 3.77 -4.98 -11.00
N PHE A 358 3.86 -6.07 -10.24
CA PHE A 358 3.83 -7.43 -10.80
C PHE A 358 2.53 -7.69 -11.58
N TRP A 359 1.37 -7.42 -10.97
CA TRP A 359 0.06 -7.65 -11.61
C TRP A 359 -0.14 -6.77 -12.86
N PHE A 360 0.28 -5.51 -12.80
CA PHE A 360 0.24 -4.60 -13.94
C PHE A 360 1.03 -5.15 -15.13
N LEU A 361 2.25 -5.61 -14.89
CA LEU A 361 3.07 -6.23 -15.94
C LEU A 361 2.44 -7.52 -16.44
N LEU A 362 1.95 -8.39 -15.55
CA LEU A 362 1.29 -9.64 -15.94
C LEU A 362 0.09 -9.39 -16.85
N TYR A 363 -0.81 -8.45 -16.52
CA TYR A 363 -1.98 -8.13 -17.34
C TYR A 363 -1.59 -7.48 -18.67
N VAL A 364 -0.61 -6.56 -18.69
CA VAL A 364 -0.14 -5.90 -19.91
C VAL A 364 0.52 -6.88 -20.89
N TYR A 365 1.31 -7.84 -20.40
CA TYR A 365 1.97 -8.85 -21.23
C TYR A 365 1.05 -10.01 -21.64
N SER A 366 0.06 -10.37 -20.82
CA SER A 366 -0.90 -11.44 -21.14
C SER A 366 -2.07 -10.99 -22.03
N THR A 367 -2.41 -9.70 -22.06
CA THR A 367 -3.50 -9.17 -22.89
C THR A 367 -3.04 -8.92 -24.33
N PRO A 368 -3.57 -9.62 -25.36
CA PRO A 368 -3.11 -9.48 -26.73
C PRO A 368 -3.18 -8.04 -27.26
N GLY A 369 -2.06 -7.56 -27.81
CA GLY A 369 -1.96 -6.21 -28.39
C GLY A 369 -1.90 -5.04 -27.40
N LEU A 370 -2.15 -5.26 -26.10
CA LEU A 370 -2.19 -4.17 -25.11
C LEU A 370 -0.81 -3.52 -24.93
N LEU A 371 0.24 -4.33 -24.77
CA LEU A 371 1.63 -3.86 -24.67
C LEU A 371 2.04 -2.95 -25.85
N LYS A 372 1.63 -3.27 -27.08
CA LYS A 372 1.92 -2.43 -28.25
C LYS A 372 1.22 -1.08 -28.12
N ARG A 373 -0.08 -1.07 -27.83
CA ARG A 373 -0.88 0.16 -27.69
C ARG A 373 -0.36 1.07 -26.58
N ILE A 374 0.08 0.51 -25.45
CA ILE A 374 0.71 1.28 -24.37
C ILE A 374 2.05 1.87 -24.84
N ARG A 375 2.91 1.08 -25.50
CA ARG A 375 4.18 1.56 -26.06
C ARG A 375 3.98 2.68 -27.09
N ASP A 376 3.02 2.51 -28.00
CA ASP A 376 2.65 3.53 -28.99
C ASP A 376 2.21 4.84 -28.28
N GLU A 377 1.40 4.75 -27.21
CA GLU A 377 0.90 5.91 -26.44
C GLU A 377 2.01 6.64 -25.66
N ILE A 378 2.92 5.92 -24.99
CA ILE A 378 3.98 6.53 -24.18
C ILE A 378 5.18 7.02 -25.01
N SER A 379 5.35 6.53 -26.25
CA SER A 379 6.54 6.82 -27.06
C SER A 379 6.87 8.32 -27.27
N PRO A 380 5.91 9.27 -27.35
CA PRO A 380 6.24 10.69 -27.49
C PRO A 380 6.84 11.34 -26.24
N TYR A 381 6.86 10.62 -25.11
CA TYR A 381 7.26 11.13 -23.79
C TYR A 381 8.46 10.37 -23.19
N VAL A 382 9.05 9.42 -23.94
CA VAL A 382 10.21 8.62 -23.52
C VAL A 382 11.30 8.75 -24.59
N THR A 383 12.43 9.35 -24.22
CA THR A 383 13.61 9.43 -25.10
C THR A 383 14.50 8.23 -24.85
N LEU A 384 14.86 7.51 -25.91
CA LEU A 384 15.86 6.44 -25.87
C LEU A 384 17.24 6.95 -26.31
N SER A 385 18.30 6.28 -25.89
CA SER A 385 19.65 6.47 -26.44
C SER A 385 19.78 5.82 -27.82
N ASP A 386 20.69 6.33 -28.65
CA ASP A 386 21.10 5.67 -29.89
C ASP A 386 21.89 4.37 -29.61
N GLY A 387 22.00 3.51 -30.63
CA GLY A 387 22.76 2.24 -30.59
C GLY A 387 21.88 0.98 -30.49
N ASP A 388 22.52 -0.21 -30.56
CA ASP A 388 21.84 -1.51 -30.68
C ASP A 388 21.07 -1.96 -29.42
N LYS A 389 21.40 -1.35 -28.27
CA LYS A 389 20.77 -1.60 -26.95
C LYS A 389 20.27 -0.28 -26.35
N PRO A 390 19.24 0.35 -26.93
CA PRO A 390 18.76 1.67 -26.54
C PRO A 390 18.32 1.71 -25.06
N GLN A 391 18.94 2.60 -24.28
CA GLN A 391 18.63 2.85 -22.87
C GLN A 391 17.61 3.98 -22.74
N ILE A 392 16.86 4.05 -21.63
CA ILE A 392 15.97 5.19 -21.37
C ILE A 392 16.82 6.40 -20.94
N LYS A 393 16.92 7.40 -21.82
CA LYS A 393 17.69 8.63 -21.60
C LYS A 393 16.90 9.69 -20.82
N SER A 394 15.60 9.80 -21.07
CA SER A 394 14.71 10.68 -20.29
C SER A 394 13.24 10.26 -20.40
N MET A 395 12.43 10.68 -19.43
CA MET A 395 10.98 10.53 -19.44
C MET A 395 10.30 11.82 -18.97
N ASP A 396 9.30 12.30 -19.71
CA ASP A 396 8.41 13.38 -19.28
C ASP A 396 7.29 12.79 -18.41
N PHE A 397 7.60 12.56 -17.12
CA PHE A 397 6.62 12.03 -16.16
C PHE A 397 5.32 12.87 -16.11
N PRO A 398 5.34 14.22 -16.06
CA PRO A 398 4.11 15.02 -16.13
C PRO A 398 3.24 14.75 -17.36
N SER A 399 3.84 14.60 -18.56
CA SER A 399 3.07 14.25 -19.77
C SER A 399 2.61 12.80 -19.77
N LEU A 400 3.43 11.84 -19.30
CA LEU A 400 3.00 10.45 -19.15
C LEU A 400 1.73 10.36 -18.30
N PHE A 401 1.71 10.99 -17.12
CA PHE A 401 0.51 11.00 -16.26
C PHE A 401 -0.67 11.81 -16.83
N ARG A 402 -0.43 12.89 -17.57
CA ARG A 402 -1.52 13.77 -18.06
C ARG A 402 -2.11 13.35 -19.41
N LYS A 403 -1.30 12.75 -20.29
CA LYS A 403 -1.65 12.52 -21.70
C LYS A 403 -1.81 11.04 -22.07
N CYS A 404 -1.19 10.12 -21.34
CA CYS A 404 -1.31 8.68 -21.60
C CYS A 404 -2.50 8.09 -20.82
N GLN A 405 -3.69 8.12 -21.42
CA GLN A 405 -4.92 7.69 -20.75
C GLN A 405 -5.09 6.17 -20.75
N LEU A 406 -4.63 5.45 -21.79
CA LEU A 406 -4.67 3.98 -21.81
C LEU A 406 -3.71 3.41 -20.76
N PHE A 407 -2.48 3.93 -20.68
CA PHE A 407 -1.51 3.56 -19.65
C PHE A 407 -2.09 3.74 -18.24
N LYS A 408 -2.67 4.92 -17.96
CA LYS A 408 -3.34 5.22 -16.69
C LYS A 408 -4.54 4.30 -16.42
N ALA A 409 -5.38 4.05 -17.44
CA ALA A 409 -6.51 3.15 -17.31
C ALA A 409 -6.07 1.71 -16.97
N CYS A 410 -4.96 1.23 -17.54
CA CYS A 410 -4.40 -0.08 -17.20
C CYS A 410 -3.88 -0.15 -15.75
N ILE A 411 -3.31 0.94 -15.23
CA ILE A 411 -2.93 1.04 -13.81
C ILE A 411 -4.19 0.96 -12.93
N PHE A 412 -5.21 1.77 -13.21
CA PHE A 412 -6.45 1.76 -12.41
C PHE A 412 -7.22 0.43 -12.51
N GLU A 413 -7.24 -0.21 -13.68
CA GLU A 413 -7.85 -1.53 -13.86
C GLU A 413 -7.07 -2.61 -13.10
N THR A 414 -5.74 -2.54 -13.06
CA THR A 414 -4.92 -3.41 -12.20
C THR A 414 -5.32 -3.23 -10.74
N TYR A 415 -5.39 -1.98 -10.24
CA TYR A 415 -5.86 -1.70 -8.88
C TYR A 415 -7.29 -2.23 -8.63
N ARG A 416 -8.21 -2.08 -9.58
CA ARG A 416 -9.59 -2.60 -9.45
C ARG A 416 -9.61 -4.13 -9.28
N LEU A 417 -8.76 -4.84 -10.03
CA LEU A 417 -8.71 -6.30 -10.04
C LEU A 417 -8.03 -6.90 -8.80
N VAL A 418 -6.95 -6.29 -8.30
CA VAL A 418 -6.04 -6.94 -7.32
C VAL A 418 -5.91 -6.23 -5.98
N ASN A 419 -6.35 -4.97 -5.85
CA ASN A 419 -6.31 -4.26 -4.58
C ASN A 419 -7.62 -4.43 -3.82
N GLU A 420 -7.52 -4.83 -2.54
CA GLU A 420 -8.68 -5.11 -1.68
C GLU A 420 -8.76 -4.21 -0.44
N PRO A 421 -8.82 -2.88 -0.59
CA PRO A 421 -8.78 -1.96 0.55
C PRO A 421 -10.04 -2.04 1.41
N THR A 422 -9.84 -1.95 2.73
CA THR A 422 -10.92 -1.90 3.72
C THR A 422 -10.70 -0.70 4.64
N SER A 423 -11.59 0.29 4.59
CA SER A 423 -11.57 1.39 5.56
C SER A 423 -12.09 0.90 6.90
N ILE A 424 -11.39 1.19 8.01
CA ILE A 424 -11.92 1.00 9.37
C ILE A 424 -11.94 2.33 10.09
N ARG A 425 -12.98 2.55 10.89
CA ARG A 425 -13.07 3.69 11.80
C ARG A 425 -13.68 3.25 13.12
N TYR A 426 -13.17 3.78 14.21
CA TYR A 426 -13.78 3.76 15.53
C TYR A 426 -14.84 4.86 15.64
N VAL A 427 -16.00 4.52 16.18
CA VAL A 427 -17.16 5.40 16.36
C VAL A 427 -16.98 6.14 17.68
N THR A 428 -16.62 7.43 17.61
CA THR A 428 -16.35 8.27 18.79
C THR A 428 -17.59 8.97 19.34
N GLN A 429 -18.69 9.02 18.58
CA GLN A 429 -19.98 9.56 18.98
C GLN A 429 -21.09 8.77 18.27
N PRO A 430 -22.31 8.63 18.83
CA PRO A 430 -23.38 7.90 18.17
C PRO A 430 -23.79 8.53 16.83
N VAL A 431 -24.01 7.71 15.79
CA VAL A 431 -24.36 8.17 14.43
C VAL A 431 -25.57 7.43 13.86
N SER A 432 -26.63 8.19 13.55
CA SER A 432 -27.74 7.72 12.73
C SER A 432 -27.40 7.75 11.24
N LEU A 433 -27.54 6.62 10.55
CA LEU A 433 -27.34 6.49 9.10
C LEU A 433 -28.62 6.06 8.41
N ASN A 434 -28.92 6.70 7.27
CA ASN A 434 -30.03 6.32 6.39
C ASN A 434 -29.49 5.44 5.25
N ASP A 435 -30.16 4.31 5.00
CA ASP A 435 -29.77 3.29 4.04
C ASP A 435 -31.02 2.84 3.25
N GLY A 436 -31.45 3.70 2.32
CA GLY A 436 -32.73 3.55 1.63
C GLY A 436 -33.90 3.58 2.61
N ASN A 437 -34.60 2.44 2.74
CA ASN A 437 -35.71 2.26 3.68
C ASN A 437 -35.25 1.82 5.09
N HIS A 438 -33.96 1.55 5.28
CA HIS A 438 -33.37 1.17 6.56
C HIS A 438 -32.75 2.37 7.27
N LYS A 439 -32.72 2.32 8.60
CA LYS A 439 -31.97 3.25 9.44
C LYS A 439 -31.07 2.45 10.38
N HIS A 440 -29.78 2.77 10.38
CA HIS A 440 -28.77 2.11 11.20
C HIS A 440 -28.27 3.07 12.28
N GLU A 441 -28.15 2.60 13.52
CA GLU A 441 -27.67 3.41 14.65
C GLU A 441 -26.30 2.90 15.11
N LEU A 442 -25.25 3.62 14.75
CA LEU A 442 -23.89 3.35 15.22
C LEU A 442 -23.75 3.86 16.65
N GLN A 443 -23.22 3.02 17.54
CA GLN A 443 -23.01 3.36 18.94
C GLN A 443 -21.55 3.82 19.15
N GLU A 444 -21.36 4.77 20.04
CA GLU A 444 -20.03 5.10 20.56
C GLU A 444 -19.35 3.85 21.13
N GLY A 445 -18.03 3.74 20.96
CA GLY A 445 -17.28 2.57 21.41
C GLY A 445 -17.27 1.38 20.44
N THR A 446 -17.88 1.52 19.27
CA THR A 446 -17.92 0.46 18.25
C THR A 446 -17.03 0.78 17.04
N TYR A 447 -16.85 -0.19 16.14
CA TYR A 447 -16.08 -0.02 14.90
C TYR A 447 -16.94 -0.24 13.67
N ILE A 448 -16.66 0.51 12.60
CA ILE A 448 -17.17 0.24 11.26
C ILE A 448 -16.04 -0.26 10.35
N SER A 449 -16.37 -1.16 9.42
CA SER A 449 -15.53 -1.52 8.27
C SER A 449 -16.26 -1.30 6.95
N VAL A 450 -15.57 -0.78 5.96
CA VAL A 450 -16.05 -0.62 4.58
C VAL A 450 -15.09 -1.34 3.63
N PRO A 451 -15.35 -2.61 3.26
CA PRO A 451 -14.58 -3.33 2.25
C PRO A 451 -14.90 -2.79 0.84
N LEU A 452 -14.10 -1.83 0.38
CA LEU A 452 -14.26 -1.17 -0.92
C LEU A 452 -14.04 -2.14 -2.10
N ALA A 453 -13.27 -3.20 -1.87
CA ALA A 453 -13.00 -4.30 -2.80
C ALA A 453 -14.25 -4.93 -3.44
N LEU A 454 -15.35 -5.00 -2.69
CA LEU A 454 -16.58 -5.66 -3.15
C LEU A 454 -17.27 -4.87 -4.28
N LYS A 455 -17.25 -3.53 -4.19
CA LYS A 455 -17.74 -2.63 -5.25
C LYS A 455 -16.89 -2.77 -6.52
N ASN A 456 -15.56 -2.90 -6.38
CA ASN A 456 -14.63 -3.05 -7.51
C ASN A 456 -14.88 -4.31 -8.35
N LYS A 457 -15.42 -5.38 -7.75
CA LYS A 457 -15.67 -6.68 -8.40
C LYS A 457 -17.15 -6.93 -8.76
N ASN A 458 -18.03 -5.95 -8.56
CA ASN A 458 -19.46 -6.08 -8.83
C ASN A 458 -19.73 -5.99 -10.36
N PRO A 459 -20.31 -7.03 -11.01
CA PRO A 459 -20.57 -7.03 -12.45
C PRO A 459 -21.72 -6.10 -12.90
N SER A 460 -22.40 -5.43 -11.97
CA SER A 460 -23.45 -4.43 -12.28
C SER A 460 -22.94 -2.98 -12.32
N ILE A 461 -21.62 -2.78 -12.18
CA ILE A 461 -20.92 -1.47 -12.18
C ILE A 461 -19.85 -1.49 -13.28
#